data_AF-A0A7C4UVC6-F1
#
_entry.id   AF-A0A7C4UVC6-F1
#
_cell.length_a   1.000
_cell.length_b   1.000
_cell.length_c   1.000
_cell.angle_alpha   90.00
_cell.angle_beta   90.00
_cell.angle_gamma   90.00
#
_symmetry.space_group_name_H-M   'P 1'
#
loop_
_entity.id
_entity.type
_entity.pdbx_description
1 polymer ?
#
loop_
_entity_poly.entity_id
_entity_poly.type
_entity_poly.pdbx_seq_one_letter_code
_entity_poly.pdbx_strand_id
1 'polypeptide(L)'
;KYPYNLNKAKEFLSKSGFYWKNGVLYDKYGNRVEFTIITNSNNFERIQIGNIIQNDLEKIGMKVNLLPIEFNTLVNKLSVTKDWEGVIIGLTGGIEPHGGKNVWKSNGQLHFWNFGNKRNYEWEKEIDLLFEEGTKYLEKEKRKNFLYKI
;
A
#
# COMPACT_ATOMS: atom_id res chain seq x y z
N LYS A 1 8.95 11.08 9.93
CA LYS A 1 8.94 9.74 10.58
C LYS A 1 7.64 9.59 11.36
N TYR A 2 7.01 8.41 11.32
CA TYR A 2 5.79 8.10 12.06
C TYR A 2 6.09 7.02 13.12
N PRO A 3 6.35 7.39 14.39
CA PRO A 3 6.63 6.40 15.43
C PRO A 3 5.38 5.59 15.77
N TYR A 4 5.57 4.35 16.23
CA TYR A 4 4.48 3.49 16.70
C TYR A 4 3.73 4.16 17.86
N ASN A 5 2.44 4.46 17.65
CA ASN A 5 1.60 5.12 18.65
C ASN A 5 0.11 4.83 18.38
N LEU A 6 -0.46 3.93 19.18
CA LEU A 6 -1.86 3.53 19.05
C LEU A 6 -2.84 4.67 19.34
N ASN A 7 -2.52 5.59 20.25
CA ASN A 7 -3.38 6.73 20.56
C ASN A 7 -3.49 7.68 19.37
N LYS A 8 -2.36 7.93 18.70
CA LYS A 8 -2.32 8.77 17.50
C LYS A 8 -3.04 8.11 16.33
N ALA A 9 -2.93 6.78 16.18
CA ALA A 9 -3.71 6.03 15.20
C ALA A 9 -5.22 6.16 15.45
N LYS A 10 -5.67 6.00 16.71
CA LYS A 10 -7.08 6.20 17.10
C LYS A 10 -7.56 7.62 16.81
N GLU A 11 -6.74 8.63 17.11
CA GLU A 11 -7.05 10.04 16.81
C GLU A 11 -7.30 10.26 15.31
N PHE A 12 -6.44 9.73 14.44
CA PHE A 12 -6.61 9.87 12.99
C PHE A 12 -7.85 9.15 12.46
N LEU A 13 -8.15 7.97 13.00
CA LEU A 13 -9.37 7.23 12.67
C LEU A 13 -10.62 8.01 13.08
N SER A 14 -10.67 8.54 14.31
CA SER A 14 -11.78 9.41 14.76
C SER A 14 -11.96 10.64 13.87
N LYS A 15 -10.86 11.32 13.52
CA LYS A 15 -10.88 12.49 12.62
C LYS A 15 -11.39 12.14 11.21
N SER A 16 -11.22 10.89 10.79
CA SER A 16 -11.70 10.38 9.49
C SER A 16 -13.15 9.87 9.54
N GLY A 17 -13.83 9.99 10.69
CA GLY A 17 -15.22 9.59 10.89
C GLY A 17 -15.43 8.15 11.35
N PHE A 18 -14.36 7.41 11.65
CA PHE A 18 -14.47 6.09 12.28
C PHE A 18 -14.83 6.23 13.76
N TYR A 19 -15.52 5.23 14.30
CA TYR A 19 -15.92 5.24 15.70
C TYR A 19 -15.90 3.83 16.30
N TRP A 20 -15.79 3.76 17.63
CA TRP A 20 -15.79 2.50 18.35
C TRP A 20 -17.15 2.23 18.99
N LYS A 21 -17.60 0.98 18.92
CA LYS A 21 -18.75 0.45 19.67
C LYS A 21 -18.33 -0.86 20.31
N ASN A 22 -18.32 -0.92 21.65
CA ASN A 22 -17.91 -2.09 22.43
C ASN A 22 -16.50 -2.61 22.05
N GLY A 23 -15.55 -1.71 21.83
CA GLY A 23 -14.18 -2.05 21.44
C GLY A 23 -14.00 -2.42 19.96
N VAL A 24 -15.07 -2.51 19.17
CA VAL A 24 -15.02 -2.79 17.72
C VAL A 24 -15.07 -1.49 16.94
N LEU A 25 -14.20 -1.36 15.93
CA LEU A 25 -14.13 -0.20 15.04
C LEU A 25 -15.17 -0.30 13.91
N TYR A 26 -15.87 0.80 13.67
CA TYR A 26 -16.82 0.98 12.57
C TYR A 26 -16.42 2.20 11.73
N ASP A 27 -16.70 2.15 10.44
CA ASP A 27 -16.57 3.31 9.56
C ASP A 27 -17.74 4.30 9.75
N LYS A 28 -17.65 5.46 9.10
CA LYS A 28 -18.68 6.50 9.16
C LYS A 28 -20.05 6.09 8.60
N TYR A 29 -20.13 4.95 7.91
CA TYR A 29 -21.35 4.40 7.33
C TYR A 29 -21.94 3.26 8.19
N GLY A 30 -21.31 2.92 9.32
CA GLY A 30 -21.75 1.87 10.22
C GLY A 30 -21.30 0.47 9.84
N ASN A 31 -20.34 0.32 8.91
CA ASN A 31 -19.74 -0.97 8.60
C ASN A 31 -18.63 -1.29 9.60
N ARG A 32 -18.59 -2.52 10.10
CA ARG A 32 -17.45 -3.00 10.88
C ARG A 32 -16.20 -2.94 10.01
N VAL A 33 -15.10 -2.41 10.55
CA VAL A 33 -13.81 -2.44 9.85
C VAL A 33 -13.25 -3.86 9.91
N GLU A 34 -13.42 -4.57 8.79
CA GLU A 34 -12.94 -5.92 8.56
C GLU A 34 -12.35 -6.03 7.17
N PHE A 35 -11.17 -6.64 7.05
CA PHE A 35 -10.54 -6.91 5.76
C PHE A 35 -9.50 -8.04 5.85
N THR A 36 -9.08 -8.52 4.68
CA THR A 36 -8.17 -9.64 4.50
C THR A 36 -6.84 -9.16 3.91
N ILE A 37 -5.75 -9.56 4.54
CA ILE A 37 -4.39 -9.39 4.03
C ILE A 37 -3.93 -10.70 3.41
N ILE A 38 -3.60 -10.68 2.12
CA ILE A 38 -3.00 -11.83 1.43
C ILE A 38 -1.48 -11.72 1.35
N THR A 39 -0.80 -12.86 1.38
CA THR A 39 0.65 -12.97 1.14
C THR A 39 0.96 -14.33 0.51
N ASN A 40 2.16 -14.52 -0.03
CA ASN A 40 2.58 -15.83 -0.52
C ASN A 40 2.96 -16.78 0.61
N SER A 41 2.39 -17.99 0.60
CA SER A 41 2.49 -18.99 1.68
C SER A 41 3.88 -19.58 1.89
N ASN A 42 4.76 -19.49 0.88
CA ASN A 42 6.13 -19.99 0.93
C ASN A 42 7.14 -18.99 1.53
N ASN A 43 6.71 -17.82 2.02
CA ASN A 43 7.58 -16.85 2.69
C ASN A 43 7.16 -16.64 4.15
N PHE A 44 7.85 -17.35 5.06
CA PHE A 44 7.55 -17.33 6.48
C PHE A 44 7.73 -15.95 7.13
N GLU A 45 8.72 -15.17 6.69
CA GLU A 45 8.94 -13.81 7.20
C GLU A 45 7.73 -12.90 6.92
N ARG A 46 7.16 -12.96 5.72
CA ARG A 46 5.94 -12.18 5.38
C ARG A 46 4.74 -12.61 6.19
N ILE A 47 4.62 -13.90 6.51
CA ILE A 47 3.56 -14.40 7.38
C ILE A 47 3.74 -13.86 8.80
N GLN A 48 4.97 -13.85 9.34
CA GLN A 48 5.26 -13.25 10.64
C GLN A 48 4.95 -11.74 10.67
N ILE A 49 5.34 -11.00 9.62
CA ILE A 49 4.99 -9.58 9.47
C ILE A 49 3.46 -9.40 9.47
N GLY A 50 2.73 -10.24 8.72
CA GLY A 50 1.28 -10.23 8.67
C GLY A 50 0.64 -10.44 10.05
N ASN A 51 1.17 -11.38 10.84
CA ASN A 51 0.68 -11.63 12.21
C ASN A 51 0.92 -10.43 13.14
N ILE A 52 2.06 -9.73 13.00
CA ILE A 52 2.34 -8.51 13.78
C ILE A 52 1.33 -7.41 13.40
N ILE A 53 1.12 -7.19 12.10
CA ILE A 53 0.14 -6.20 11.60
C ILE A 53 -1.27 -6.53 12.10
N GLN A 54 -1.70 -7.80 12.00
CA GLN A 54 -2.99 -8.26 12.50
C GLN A 54 -3.16 -7.92 13.98
N ASN A 55 -2.20 -8.33 14.83
CA ASN A 55 -2.24 -8.07 16.27
C ASN A 55 -2.30 -6.56 16.59
N ASP A 56 -1.51 -5.74 15.91
CA ASP A 56 -1.52 -4.29 16.15
C ASP A 56 -2.82 -3.61 15.74
N LEU A 57 -3.44 -4.05 14.63
CA LEU A 57 -4.72 -3.51 14.17
C LEU A 57 -5.91 -4.01 15.02
N GLU A 58 -5.82 -5.22 15.57
CA GLU A 58 -6.80 -5.73 16.54
C GLU A 58 -6.85 -4.89 17.82
N LYS A 59 -5.71 -4.39 18.31
CA LYS A 59 -5.64 -3.49 19.49
C LYS A 59 -6.41 -2.17 19.30
N ILE A 60 -6.70 -1.80 18.06
CA ILE A 60 -7.52 -0.63 17.72
C ILE A 60 -8.90 -1.02 17.18
N GLY A 61 -9.34 -2.27 17.38
CA GLY A 61 -10.71 -2.72 17.15
C GLY A 61 -11.04 -3.15 15.73
N MET A 62 -10.03 -3.29 14.85
CA MET A 62 -10.22 -3.85 13.51
C MET A 62 -10.25 -5.37 13.56
N LYS A 63 -10.96 -6.01 12.64
CA LYS A 63 -10.82 -7.45 12.37
C LYS A 63 -9.99 -7.64 11.11
N VAL A 64 -8.81 -8.24 11.26
CA VAL A 64 -7.90 -8.45 10.13
C VAL A 64 -7.71 -9.94 9.94
N ASN A 65 -7.96 -10.43 8.73
CA ASN A 65 -7.77 -11.84 8.40
C ASN A 65 -6.44 -11.98 7.62
N LEU A 66 -5.48 -12.75 8.12
CA LEU A 66 -4.27 -13.08 7.34
C LEU A 66 -4.51 -14.37 6.55
N LEU A 67 -4.38 -14.30 5.23
CA LEU A 67 -4.59 -15.44 4.33
C LEU A 67 -3.35 -15.67 3.44
N PRO A 68 -2.43 -16.55 3.86
CA PRO A 68 -1.33 -16.98 3.02
C PRO A 68 -1.86 -17.85 1.86
N ILE A 69 -1.51 -17.52 0.62
CA ILE A 69 -1.94 -18.20 -0.61
C ILE A 69 -0.75 -18.60 -1.49
N GLU A 70 -0.97 -19.47 -2.46
CA GLU A 70 0.06 -19.84 -3.43
C GLU A 70 0.50 -18.61 -4.27
N PHE A 71 1.78 -18.54 -4.68
CA PHE A 71 2.38 -17.35 -5.29
C PHE A 71 1.76 -16.98 -6.64
N ASN A 72 1.53 -17.93 -7.54
CA ASN A 72 0.89 -17.64 -8.83
C ASN A 72 -0.56 -17.16 -8.64
N THR A 73 -1.26 -17.72 -7.66
CA THR A 73 -2.60 -17.26 -7.26
C THR A 73 -2.55 -15.80 -6.77
N LEU A 74 -1.54 -15.44 -5.96
CA LEU A 74 -1.31 -14.06 -5.54
C LEU A 74 -1.05 -13.13 -6.74
N VAL A 75 -0.17 -13.52 -7.67
CA VAL A 75 0.15 -12.73 -8.87
C VAL A 75 -1.09 -12.50 -9.73
N ASN A 76 -1.91 -13.54 -9.92
CA ASN A 76 -3.16 -13.44 -10.67
C ASN A 76 -4.15 -12.47 -9.99
N LYS A 77 -4.29 -12.56 -8.67
CA LYS A 77 -5.12 -11.62 -7.88
C LYS A 77 -4.64 -10.18 -7.98
N LEU A 78 -3.33 -9.94 -7.98
CA LEU A 78 -2.78 -8.59 -8.08
C LEU A 78 -2.88 -8.00 -9.49
N SER A 79 -2.57 -8.78 -10.51
CA SER A 79 -2.31 -8.26 -11.86
C SER A 79 -3.50 -8.37 -12.80
N VAL A 80 -4.35 -9.38 -12.60
CA VAL A 80 -5.44 -9.72 -13.52
C VAL A 80 -6.79 -9.41 -12.90
N THR A 81 -7.14 -10.10 -11.81
CA THR A 81 -8.50 -10.02 -11.24
C THR A 81 -8.68 -8.80 -10.34
N LYS A 82 -7.59 -8.28 -9.76
CA LYS A 82 -7.59 -7.15 -8.81
C LYS A 82 -8.48 -7.41 -7.59
N ASP A 83 -8.54 -8.68 -7.19
CA ASP A 83 -9.41 -9.19 -6.12
C ASP A 83 -8.63 -9.42 -4.82
N TRP A 84 -8.42 -8.32 -4.10
CA TRP A 84 -7.71 -8.27 -2.82
C TRP A 84 -8.04 -6.96 -2.07
N GLU A 85 -7.91 -6.98 -0.74
CA GLU A 85 -8.18 -5.83 0.14
C GLU A 85 -6.89 -5.25 0.74
N GLY A 86 -5.97 -6.14 1.14
CA GLY A 86 -4.59 -5.80 1.50
C GLY A 86 -3.61 -6.88 1.06
N VAL A 87 -2.36 -6.49 0.80
CA VAL A 87 -1.30 -7.42 0.37
C VAL A 87 0.03 -7.13 1.06
N ILE A 88 0.74 -8.19 1.45
CA ILE A 88 2.16 -8.13 1.80
C ILE A 88 2.95 -8.77 0.67
N ILE A 89 3.76 -7.96 -0.02
CA ILE A 89 4.61 -8.40 -1.12
C ILE A 89 5.91 -7.62 -1.13
N GLY A 90 6.94 -8.21 -1.74
CA GLY A 90 8.20 -7.53 -2.04
C GLY A 90 8.27 -7.18 -3.52
N LEU A 91 8.63 -5.94 -3.81
CA LEU A 91 8.94 -5.48 -5.16
C LEU A 91 10.45 -5.29 -5.25
N THR A 92 11.08 -5.93 -6.23
CA THR A 92 12.50 -5.77 -6.48
C THR A 92 12.75 -4.47 -7.25
N GLY A 93 13.71 -3.68 -6.76
CA GLY A 93 14.22 -2.49 -7.43
C GLY A 93 15.60 -2.74 -8.03
N GLY A 94 16.06 -1.78 -8.83
CA GLY A 94 17.44 -1.73 -9.32
C GLY A 94 18.20 -0.53 -8.76
N ILE A 95 19.51 -0.47 -9.02
CA ILE A 95 20.38 0.66 -8.64
C ILE A 95 19.97 1.94 -9.38
N GLU A 96 19.42 1.80 -10.59
CA GLU A 96 18.85 2.90 -11.36
C GLU A 96 17.41 3.16 -10.89
N PRO A 97 17.15 4.28 -10.17
CA PRO A 97 15.85 4.49 -9.55
C PRO A 97 14.72 4.68 -10.57
N HIS A 98 15.06 5.06 -11.81
CA HIS A 98 14.09 5.10 -12.90
C HIS A 98 13.44 3.73 -13.19
N GLY A 99 14.07 2.61 -12.81
CA GLY A 99 13.45 1.27 -12.85
C GLY A 99 12.18 1.14 -12.01
N GLY A 100 12.03 1.98 -10.97
CA GLY A 100 10.83 2.05 -10.14
C GLY A 100 9.59 2.58 -10.85
N LYS A 101 9.71 3.16 -12.06
CA LYS A 101 8.56 3.71 -12.81
C LYS A 101 7.43 2.71 -12.99
N ASN A 102 7.74 1.41 -13.10
CA ASN A 102 6.76 0.35 -13.30
C ASN A 102 5.84 0.15 -12.08
N VAL A 103 6.30 0.59 -10.91
CA VAL A 103 5.58 0.54 -9.64
C VAL A 103 4.89 1.88 -9.41
N TRP A 104 5.63 2.98 -9.49
CA TRP A 104 5.17 4.29 -9.05
C TRP A 104 4.26 5.04 -10.04
N LYS A 105 4.50 4.93 -11.35
CA LYS A 105 3.66 5.65 -12.33
C LYS A 105 2.24 5.12 -12.29
N SER A 106 1.27 6.01 -12.50
CA SER A 106 -0.15 5.67 -12.53
C SER A 106 -0.51 4.63 -13.61
N ASN A 107 0.32 4.55 -14.66
CA ASN A 107 0.20 3.59 -15.77
C ASN A 107 1.21 2.42 -15.70
N GLY A 108 1.92 2.24 -14.59
CA GLY A 108 2.84 1.13 -14.36
C GLY A 108 2.12 -0.22 -14.22
N GLN A 109 2.75 -1.31 -14.65
CA GLN A 109 2.16 -2.66 -14.57
C GLN A 109 2.07 -3.18 -13.12
N LEU A 110 2.91 -2.67 -12.22
CA LEU A 110 2.94 -3.01 -10.80
C LEU A 110 2.36 -1.87 -9.93
N HIS A 111 1.57 -0.98 -10.53
CA HIS A 111 0.87 0.07 -9.82
C HIS A 111 -0.32 -0.52 -9.07
N PHE A 112 -0.10 -0.89 -7.81
CA PHE A 112 -1.03 -1.65 -6.98
C PHE A 112 -1.90 -0.80 -6.05
N TRP A 113 -2.04 0.50 -6.28
CA TRP A 113 -2.88 1.35 -5.44
C TRP A 113 -3.88 2.15 -6.27
N ASN A 114 -4.85 2.75 -5.58
CA ASN A 114 -5.85 3.66 -6.14
C ASN A 114 -6.73 3.16 -7.32
N PHE A 115 -6.74 1.87 -7.72
CA PHE A 115 -7.99 1.09 -7.87
C PHE A 115 -9.31 1.70 -8.42
N GLY A 116 -9.46 2.46 -9.53
CA GLY A 116 -10.79 2.77 -10.11
C GLY A 116 -10.87 3.90 -11.15
N ASN A 117 -12.09 4.28 -11.56
CA ASN A 117 -12.39 5.25 -12.64
C ASN A 117 -12.19 6.75 -12.29
N LYS A 118 -11.68 7.08 -11.09
CA LYS A 118 -11.49 8.47 -10.64
C LYS A 118 -10.03 8.75 -10.22
N ARG A 119 -9.06 8.14 -10.91
CA ARG A 119 -7.62 8.23 -10.62
C ARG A 119 -6.99 9.45 -11.25
N ASN A 120 -6.99 10.56 -10.52
CA ASN A 120 -6.24 11.76 -10.87
C ASN A 120 -5.93 12.54 -9.59
N TYR A 121 -5.47 11.85 -8.54
CA TYR A 121 -4.97 12.58 -7.38
C TYR A 121 -3.79 13.43 -7.82
N GLU A 122 -3.76 14.70 -7.41
CA GLU A 122 -2.74 15.65 -7.88
C GLU A 122 -1.31 15.16 -7.57
N TRP A 123 -1.11 14.47 -6.45
CA TRP A 123 0.18 13.89 -6.09
C TRP A 123 0.59 12.72 -7.00
N GLU A 124 -0.35 11.94 -7.56
CA GLU A 124 -0.02 10.88 -8.52
C GLU A 124 0.44 11.47 -9.85
N LYS A 125 -0.21 12.56 -10.30
CA LYS A 125 0.22 13.32 -11.48
C LYS A 125 1.61 13.90 -11.28
N GLU A 126 1.89 14.44 -10.09
CA GLU A 126 3.23 14.95 -9.76
C GLU A 126 4.30 13.85 -9.87
N ILE A 127 4.03 12.65 -9.37
CA ILE A 127 4.94 11.50 -9.52
C ILE A 127 5.15 11.16 -11.01
N ASP A 128 4.08 11.10 -11.80
CA ASP A 128 4.17 10.81 -13.24
C ASP A 128 5.05 11.85 -13.97
N LEU A 129 4.86 13.14 -13.66
CA LEU A 129 5.66 14.26 -14.17
C LEU A 129 7.12 14.16 -13.75
N LEU A 130 7.41 13.83 -12.48
CA LEU A 130 8.78 13.68 -11.98
C LEU A 130 9.54 12.56 -12.71
N PHE A 131 8.87 11.44 -13.00
CA PHE A 131 9.46 10.39 -13.83
C PHE A 131 9.70 10.85 -15.27
N GLU A 132 8.78 11.61 -15.87
CA GLU A 132 8.92 12.12 -17.24
C GLU A 132 10.05 13.14 -17.38
N GLU A 133 10.11 14.14 -16.50
CA GLU A 133 11.19 15.12 -16.47
C GLU A 133 12.56 14.45 -16.23
N GLY A 134 12.61 13.44 -15.36
CA GLY A 134 13.82 12.68 -15.10
C GLY A 134 14.41 11.97 -16.33
N THR A 135 13.60 11.69 -17.37
CA THR A 135 14.10 11.09 -18.63
C THR A 135 14.74 12.08 -19.59
N LYS A 136 14.51 13.38 -19.41
CA LYS A 136 14.99 14.42 -20.34
C LYS A 136 16.47 14.77 -20.15
N TYR A 137 17.07 14.32 -19.05
CA TYR A 137 18.45 14.64 -18.69
C TYR A 137 19.33 13.40 -18.76
N LEU A 138 20.52 13.53 -19.36
CA LEU A 138 21.51 12.45 -19.38
C LEU A 138 22.39 12.47 -18.13
N GLU A 139 22.62 13.65 -17.53
CA GLU A 139 23.47 13.78 -16.36
C GLU A 139 22.81 13.15 -15.12
N LYS A 140 23.52 12.19 -14.51
CA LYS A 140 23.04 11.44 -13.34
C LYS A 140 22.61 12.35 -12.18
N GLU A 141 23.37 13.40 -11.87
CA GLU A 141 23.04 14.34 -10.79
C GLU A 141 21.76 15.14 -11.05
N LYS A 142 21.48 15.50 -12.31
CA LYS A 142 20.23 16.17 -12.67
C LYS A 142 19.04 15.22 -12.52
N ARG A 143 19.17 13.98 -13.00
CA ARG A 143 18.13 12.93 -12.84
C ARG A 143 17.83 12.64 -11.37
N LYS A 144 18.87 12.61 -10.53
CA LYS A 144 18.79 12.39 -9.09
C LYS A 144 17.84 13.38 -8.41
N ASN A 145 17.92 14.66 -8.75
CA ASN A 145 17.08 15.69 -8.12
C ASN A 145 15.57 15.50 -8.33
N PHE A 146 15.17 14.85 -9.43
CA PHE A 146 13.76 14.50 -9.66
C PHE A 146 13.37 13.24 -8.90
N LEU A 147 14.20 12.19 -8.96
CA LEU A 147 13.92 10.91 -8.34
C LEU A 147 13.90 10.97 -6.80
N TYR A 148 14.60 11.92 -6.17
CA TYR A 148 14.57 12.12 -4.70
C TYR A 148 13.31 12.82 -4.19
N LYS A 149 12.49 13.41 -5.08
CA LYS A 149 11.22 14.04 -4.72
C LYS A 149 10.04 13.06 -4.71
N ILE A 150 10.24 11.89 -5.32
CA ILE A 150 9.31 10.76 -5.34
C ILE A 150 9.48 9.97 -4.05
#